data_AF-A0A942NMK9-F1
#
_entry.id   AF-A0A942NMK9-F1
#
_cell.length_a   1.000
_cell.length_b   1.000
_cell.length_c   1.000
_cell.angle_alpha   90.00
_cell.angle_beta   90.00
_cell.angle_gamma   90.00
#
_symmetry.space_group_name_H-M   'P 1'
#
loop_
_entity.id
_entity.type
_entity.pdbx_description
1 polymer ?
#
loop_
_entity_poly.entity_id
_entity_poly.type
_entity_poly.pdbx_seq_one_letter_code
_entity_poly.pdbx_strand_id
1 'polypeptide(L)'
;MSSICNSIGLYGYNVANDSHDMTAIQQAHMIWYIIDGIHRGKQEAALENKTEFNEFTMAFAEVETSFLQSKRTGRWWMQLHDGKFVACSYKDYMIACNNDIPERWLRAVERS
;
A
#
# COMPACT_ATOMS: atom_id res chain seq x y z
N MET A 1 -1.84 1.09 -6.82
CA MET A 1 -2.71 0.71 -7.96
C MET A 1 -1.99 -0.39 -8.71
N SER A 2 -2.67 -1.50 -8.96
CA SER A 2 -2.09 -2.61 -9.71
C SER A 2 -1.66 -2.14 -11.10
N SER A 3 -0.47 -2.53 -11.56
CA SER A 3 0.06 -2.16 -12.89
C SER A 3 -0.77 -2.73 -14.04
N ILE A 4 -1.66 -3.68 -13.76
CA ILE A 4 -2.53 -4.37 -14.73
C ILE A 4 -4.01 -3.92 -14.67
N CYS A 5 -4.34 -2.91 -13.86
CA CYS A 5 -5.72 -2.42 -13.76
C CYS A 5 -6.01 -1.36 -14.83
N ASN A 6 -6.75 -1.74 -15.88
CA ASN A 6 -7.01 -0.86 -17.03
C ASN A 6 -8.36 -0.13 -16.95
N SER A 7 -9.31 -0.62 -16.17
CA SER A 7 -10.63 -0.01 -16.02
C SER A 7 -11.18 -0.18 -14.60
N ILE A 8 -11.93 0.82 -14.13
CA ILE A 8 -12.68 0.79 -12.89
C ILE A 8 -14.05 1.39 -13.19
N GLY A 9 -15.11 0.76 -12.72
CA GLY A 9 -16.48 1.24 -12.88
C GLY A 9 -17.24 1.23 -11.55
N LEU A 10 -18.05 2.26 -11.34
CA LEU A 10 -19.04 2.33 -10.27
C LEU A 10 -20.41 2.10 -10.91
N TYR A 11 -21.18 1.16 -10.37
CA TYR A 11 -22.46 0.72 -10.95
C TYR A 11 -23.56 0.71 -9.89
N GLY A 12 -24.82 0.74 -10.35
CA GLY A 12 -25.99 0.60 -9.47
C GLY A 12 -26.35 1.86 -8.68
N TYR A 13 -25.84 3.03 -9.08
CA TYR A 13 -26.29 4.29 -8.50
C TYR A 13 -27.74 4.58 -8.93
N ASN A 14 -28.63 4.80 -7.97
CA ASN A 14 -30.03 5.15 -8.20
C ASN A 14 -30.38 6.44 -7.47
N VAL A 15 -30.57 7.52 -8.23
CA VAL A 15 -30.89 8.86 -7.72
C VAL A 15 -32.18 8.87 -6.90
N ALA A 16 -33.17 8.05 -7.26
CA ALA A 16 -34.46 8.01 -6.55
C ALA A 16 -34.33 7.54 -5.09
N ASN A 17 -33.28 6.79 -4.76
CA ASN A 17 -33.02 6.26 -3.43
C ASN A 17 -31.98 7.09 -2.64
N ASP A 18 -31.45 8.18 -3.20
CA ASP A 18 -30.41 9.01 -2.58
C ASP A 18 -30.99 10.34 -2.09
N SER A 19 -31.82 10.28 -1.05
CA SER A 19 -32.61 11.43 -0.56
C SER A 19 -31.77 12.65 -0.13
N HIS A 20 -30.46 12.49 0.06
CA HIS A 20 -29.54 13.55 0.49
C HIS A 20 -28.28 13.65 -0.39
N ASP A 21 -28.29 13.05 -1.59
CA ASP A 21 -27.12 12.99 -2.50
C ASP A 21 -25.84 12.42 -1.86
N MET A 22 -25.95 11.73 -0.72
CA MET A 22 -24.81 11.27 0.05
C MET A 22 -24.09 10.14 -0.68
N THR A 23 -24.85 9.30 -1.40
CA THR A 23 -24.28 8.24 -2.23
C THR A 23 -23.50 8.85 -3.40
N ALA A 24 -24.04 9.89 -4.03
CA ALA A 24 -23.35 10.63 -5.09
C ALA A 24 -22.03 11.25 -4.60
N ILE A 25 -22.05 11.93 -3.44
CA ILE A 25 -20.87 12.54 -2.83
C ILE A 25 -19.81 11.47 -2.52
N GLN A 26 -20.22 10.34 -1.95
CA GLN A 26 -19.30 9.24 -1.66
C GLN A 26 -18.68 8.66 -2.94
N GLN A 27 -19.46 8.51 -4.01
CA GLN A 27 -18.95 8.07 -5.31
C GLN A 27 -17.96 9.08 -5.90
N ALA A 28 -18.23 10.38 -5.81
CA ALA A 28 -17.30 11.42 -6.23
C ALA A 28 -15.97 11.36 -5.43
N HIS A 29 -16.04 11.16 -4.11
CA HIS A 29 -14.84 10.95 -3.30
C HIS A 29 -14.05 9.71 -3.71
N MET A 30 -14.71 8.58 -3.98
CA MET A 30 -14.04 7.36 -4.46
C MET A 30 -13.31 7.61 -5.79
N ILE A 31 -13.97 8.29 -6.75
CA ILE A 31 -13.36 8.66 -8.04
C ILE A 31 -12.14 9.56 -7.81
N TRP A 32 -12.26 10.56 -6.95
CA TRP A 32 -11.15 11.46 -6.63
C TRP A 32 -9.94 10.70 -6.04
N TYR A 33 -10.18 9.82 -5.07
CA TYR A 33 -9.12 8.98 -4.48
C TYR A 33 -8.47 8.03 -5.50
N ILE A 34 -9.24 7.50 -6.46
CA ILE A 34 -8.69 6.69 -7.55
C ILE A 34 -7.72 7.53 -8.40
N ILE A 35 -8.14 8.71 -8.83
CA ILE A 35 -7.33 9.61 -9.66
C ILE A 35 -6.05 10.03 -8.92
N ASP A 36 -6.18 10.46 -7.66
CA ASP A 36 -5.03 10.83 -6.81
C ASP A 36 -4.09 9.63 -6.60
N GLY A 37 -4.66 8.44 -6.34
CA GLY A 37 -3.92 7.20 -6.21
C GLY A 37 -3.13 6.80 -7.45
N ILE A 38 -3.69 7.00 -8.64
CA ILE A 38 -3.00 6.80 -9.92
C ILE A 38 -1.85 7.81 -10.07
N HIS A 39 -2.11 9.09 -9.81
CA HIS A 39 -1.10 10.14 -9.97
C HIS A 39 0.09 9.93 -9.04
N ARG A 40 -0.16 9.66 -7.75
CA ARG A 40 0.90 9.34 -6.78
C ARG A 40 1.63 8.03 -7.11
N GLY A 41 0.94 7.06 -7.71
CA GLY A 41 1.55 5.81 -8.17
C GLY A 41 2.62 6.01 -9.24
N LYS A 42 2.44 7.00 -10.14
CA LYS A 42 3.41 7.31 -11.21
C LYS A 42 4.71 7.94 -10.72
N GLN A 43 4.74 8.44 -9.48
CA GLN A 43 5.89 9.12 -8.91
C GLN A 43 6.83 8.20 -8.11
N GLU A 44 6.45 6.93 -7.94
CA GLU A 44 7.25 5.97 -7.19
C GLU A 44 8.42 5.43 -8.04
N ALA A 45 9.61 5.32 -7.44
CA ALA A 45 10.75 4.67 -8.09
C ALA A 45 10.55 3.15 -8.14
N ALA A 46 11.20 2.48 -9.10
CA ALA A 46 11.29 1.03 -9.10
C ALA A 46 12.01 0.56 -7.83
N LEU A 47 11.47 -0.47 -7.15
CA LEU A 47 12.00 -1.00 -5.88
C LEU A 47 13.44 -1.53 -6.00
N GLU A 48 13.87 -1.86 -7.21
CA GLU A 48 15.24 -2.28 -7.54
C GLU A 48 16.26 -1.13 -7.41
N ASN A 49 15.81 0.13 -7.49
CA ASN A 49 16.69 1.28 -7.48
C ASN A 49 17.05 1.71 -6.05
N LYS A 50 17.99 0.99 -5.43
CA LYS A 50 18.41 1.18 -4.03
C LYS A 50 18.79 2.62 -3.65
N THR A 51 19.24 3.46 -4.60
CA THR A 51 19.63 4.85 -4.30
C THR A 51 18.43 5.73 -3.91
N GLU A 52 17.24 5.39 -4.39
CA GLU A 52 15.98 6.10 -4.13
C GLU A 52 15.30 5.70 -2.81
N PHE A 53 15.85 4.72 -2.10
CA PHE A 53 15.28 4.19 -0.86
C PHE A 53 16.25 4.30 0.32
N ASN A 54 15.70 4.47 1.52
CA ASN A 54 16.40 4.16 2.77
C ASN A 54 16.09 2.69 3.10
N GLU A 55 17.12 1.86 3.22
CA GLU A 55 17.01 0.43 3.51
C GLU A 55 17.34 0.18 4.99
N PHE A 56 16.44 -0.54 5.66
CA PHE A 56 16.55 -0.93 7.07
C PHE A 56 16.43 -2.45 7.17
N THR A 57 17.55 -3.14 7.33
CA THR A 57 17.57 -4.60 7.50
C THR A 57 17.52 -4.94 8.99
N MET A 58 16.65 -5.87 9.36
CA MET A 58 16.48 -6.31 10.73
C MET A 58 15.98 -7.75 10.80
N ALA A 59 16.01 -8.33 11.99
CA ALA A 59 15.36 -9.60 12.27
C ALA A 59 14.31 -9.39 13.37
N PHE A 60 13.08 -9.82 13.13
CA PHE A 60 12.02 -9.91 14.13
C PHE A 60 11.55 -11.35 14.21
N ALA A 61 11.32 -11.88 15.42
CA ALA A 61 10.88 -13.27 15.61
C ALA A 61 11.68 -14.31 14.77
N GLU A 62 13.02 -14.14 14.69
CA GLU A 62 13.95 -14.95 13.90
C GLU A 62 13.80 -14.89 12.37
N VAL A 63 12.93 -13.99 11.86
CA VAL A 63 12.76 -13.73 10.43
C VAL A 63 13.58 -12.51 10.03
N GLU A 64 14.59 -12.71 9.18
CA GLU A 64 15.32 -11.60 8.54
C GLU A 64 14.42 -10.90 7.51
N THR A 65 14.34 -9.58 7.57
CA THR A 65 13.50 -8.77 6.69
C THR A 65 14.12 -7.40 6.47
N SER A 66 14.06 -6.91 5.23
CA SER A 66 14.38 -5.52 4.89
C SER A 66 13.11 -4.66 4.77
N PHE A 67 13.14 -3.49 5.38
CA PHE A 67 12.18 -2.42 5.13
C PHE A 67 12.80 -1.36 4.21
N LEU A 68 12.02 -0.88 3.24
CA LEU A 68 12.41 0.21 2.35
C LEU A 68 11.49 1.40 2.58
N GLN A 69 12.07 2.57 2.79
CA GLN A 69 11.36 3.84 2.76
C GLN A 69 11.75 4.64 1.53
N SER A 70 10.76 5.00 0.71
CA SER A 70 10.96 5.84 -0.48
C SER A 70 11.41 7.24 -0.07
N LYS A 71 12.56 7.69 -0.57
CA LYS A 71 13.06 9.06 -0.35
C LYS A 71 12.19 10.12 -1.06
N ARG A 72 11.46 9.71 -2.11
CA ARG A 72 10.61 10.59 -2.92
C ARG A 72 9.22 10.77 -2.33
N THR A 73 8.56 9.66 -1.97
CA THR A 73 7.14 9.68 -1.58
C THR A 73 6.92 9.43 -0.09
N GLY A 74 7.96 8.99 0.64
CA GLY A 74 7.86 8.58 2.04
C GLY A 74 7.11 7.26 2.26
N ARG A 75 6.73 6.54 1.20
CA ARG A 75 6.05 5.24 1.29
C ARG A 75 6.98 4.17 1.85
N TRP A 76 6.39 3.22 2.55
CA TRP A 76 7.08 2.11 3.19
C TRP A 76 6.76 0.79 2.49
N TRP A 77 7.78 -0.05 2.39
CA TRP A 77 7.71 -1.40 1.84
C TRP A 77 8.44 -2.34 2.79
N MET A 78 7.96 -3.57 2.88
CA MET A 78 8.59 -4.63 3.67
C MET A 78 8.82 -5.85 2.78
N GLN A 79 9.95 -6.51 2.99
CA GLN A 79 10.30 -7.75 2.31
C GLN A 79 9.58 -8.94 2.95
N LEU A 80 9.07 -9.85 2.11
CA LEU A 80 8.54 -11.14 2.52
C LEU A 80 9.62 -12.23 2.42
N HIS A 81 9.33 -13.41 2.97
CA HIS A 81 10.26 -14.56 2.93
C HIS A 81 10.63 -15.02 1.51
N ASP A 82 9.79 -14.72 0.50
CA ASP A 82 10.03 -15.06 -0.90
C ASP A 82 10.82 -13.97 -1.65
N GLY A 83 11.28 -12.95 -0.93
CA GLY A 83 12.02 -11.82 -1.47
C GLY A 83 11.15 -10.74 -2.12
N LYS A 84 9.82 -10.91 -2.21
CA LYS A 84 8.93 -9.88 -2.74
C LYS A 84 8.73 -8.76 -1.73
N PHE A 85 8.56 -7.55 -2.24
CA PHE A 85 8.25 -6.39 -1.43
C PHE A 85 6.75 -6.08 -1.48
N VAL A 86 6.16 -5.84 -0.31
CA VAL A 86 4.76 -5.43 -0.17
C VAL A 86 4.67 -4.10 0.55
N ALA A 87 3.67 -3.29 0.16
CA ALA A 87 3.47 -1.97 0.76
C ALA A 87 3.07 -2.13 2.24
N CYS A 88 3.74 -1.37 3.11
CA CYS A 88 3.48 -1.35 4.54
C CYS A 88 3.43 0.10 5.06
N SER A 89 3.31 0.26 6.36
CA SER A 89 3.33 1.55 7.04
C SER A 89 4.54 1.66 7.97
N TYR A 90 4.92 2.88 8.32
CA TYR A 90 5.92 3.11 9.36
C TYR A 90 5.58 2.43 10.70
N LYS A 91 4.28 2.30 11.01
CA LYS A 91 3.82 1.57 12.21
C LYS A 91 4.20 0.09 12.15
N ASP A 92 4.12 -0.53 10.97
CA ASP A 92 4.52 -1.93 10.79
C ASP A 92 6.03 -2.09 11.06
N TYR A 93 6.86 -1.14 10.60
CA TYR A 93 8.28 -1.11 10.95
C TYR A 93 8.52 -0.96 12.45
N MET A 94 7.79 -0.06 13.13
CA MET A 94 7.91 0.10 14.60
C MET A 94 7.49 -1.14 15.38
N ILE A 95 6.46 -1.86 14.93
CA ILE A 95 6.05 -3.14 15.52
C ILE A 95 7.18 -4.16 15.38
N ALA A 96 7.76 -4.28 14.18
CA ALA A 96 8.93 -5.12 13.95
C ALA A 96 10.12 -4.73 14.85
N CYS A 97 10.37 -3.43 15.08
CA CYS A 97 11.42 -2.94 15.98
C CYS A 97 11.22 -3.39 17.43
N ASN A 98 9.98 -3.65 17.84
CA ASN A 98 9.66 -4.21 19.15
C ASN A 98 9.73 -5.74 19.19
N ASN A 99 10.30 -6.36 18.15
CA ASN A 99 10.40 -7.81 17.97
C ASN A 99 9.05 -8.53 17.81
N ASP A 100 7.99 -7.80 17.43
CA ASP A 100 6.67 -8.34 17.13
C ASP A 100 6.46 -8.48 15.62
N ILE A 101 5.72 -9.50 15.20
CA ILE A 101 5.41 -9.73 13.79
C ILE A 101 4.26 -8.81 13.35
N PRO A 102 4.44 -7.94 12.33
CA PRO A 102 3.35 -7.11 11.84
C PRO A 102 2.22 -7.94 11.23
N GLU A 103 0.96 -7.68 11.61
CA GLU A 103 -0.22 -8.41 11.10
C GLU A 103 -0.30 -8.38 9.56
N ARG A 104 0.11 -7.27 8.94
CA ARG A 104 0.16 -7.14 7.49
C ARG A 104 1.13 -8.13 6.86
N TRP A 105 2.25 -8.41 7.51
CA TRP A 105 3.26 -9.34 7.03
C TRP A 105 2.69 -10.76 7.08
N LEU A 106 2.08 -11.16 8.20
CA LEU A 106 1.40 -12.45 8.35
C LEU A 106 0.35 -12.68 7.26
N ARG A 107 -0.54 -11.71 7.06
CA ARG A 107 -1.59 -11.80 6.02
C ARG A 107 -1.03 -11.86 4.60
N ALA A 108 0.13 -11.26 4.35
CA ALA A 108 0.76 -11.30 3.05
C ALA A 108 1.37 -12.69 2.78
N VAL A 109 1.99 -13.30 3.79
CA VAL A 109 2.49 -14.67 3.76
C VAL A 109 1.38 -15.69 3.57
N GLU A 110 0.26 -15.58 4.29
CA GLU A 110 -0.90 -16.48 4.13
C GLU A 110 -1.51 -16.47 2.71
N ARG A 111 -1.34 -15.38 1.96
CA ARG A 111 -1.88 -15.19 0.61
C ARG A 111 -0.89 -15.51 -0.50
N SER A 112 0.37 -15.79 -0.15
CA SER A 112 1.46 -16.06 -1.08
C SER A 112 1.55 -17.54 -1.41
#